data_AF-A0A1R1WZH1-F1
#
_entry.id   AF-A0A1R1WZH1-F1
#
_cell.length_a   1.000
_cell.length_b   1.000
_cell.length_c   1.000
_cell.angle_alpha   90.00
_cell.angle_beta   90.00
_cell.angle_gamma   90.00
#
_symmetry.space_group_name_H-M   'P 1'
#
loop_
_entity.id
_entity.type
_entity.pdbx_description
1 polymer ?
#
loop_
_entity_poly.entity_id
_entity_poly.type
_entity_poly.pdbx_seq_one_letter_code
_entity_poly.pdbx_strand_id
1 'polypeptide(L)'
;MKVDANQLANEPWEKTTALLAVPGGRDAFFNRDLRGAGAYKIQNYVRSGGKYIGFCAGGYFGCSGIVFEPNSPIQVVGDRPLGFFPGICKGTAYAGFRYDSEDGSKALKITIESDAFKKQKSTEWVVESKLSSPYVYYNGGGYFPDADAYAESGDSEACEDKYKSKSYVNVLSRYPEGVTDPEDRTVSVEGAPAVIACHYGKGVAILTGVHIEFSSKAFDGTHGRTLKSEVLEKLEAGSYDRVDYARGKGYREDGGNAYVYCPD
;
A
#
# COMPACT_ATOMS: atom_id res chain seq x y z
N MET A 1 -9.23 -16.01 -5.98
CA MET A 1 -9.67 -16.04 -7.39
C MET A 1 -8.87 -14.97 -8.14
N LYS A 2 -8.29 -15.29 -9.30
CA LYS A 2 -7.69 -14.27 -10.17
C LYS A 2 -8.81 -13.68 -11.03
N VAL A 3 -8.78 -12.37 -11.25
CA VAL A 3 -9.76 -11.64 -12.06
C VAL A 3 -9.04 -10.69 -13.00
N ASP A 4 -9.64 -10.39 -14.15
CA ASP A 4 -9.11 -9.43 -15.12
C ASP A 4 -9.92 -8.12 -15.16
N ALA A 5 -9.45 -7.17 -15.97
CA ALA A 5 -10.09 -5.86 -16.10
C ALA A 5 -11.52 -5.92 -16.67
N ASN A 6 -11.80 -6.86 -17.56
CA ASN A 6 -13.12 -7.04 -18.16
C ASN A 6 -14.12 -7.56 -17.12
N GLN A 7 -13.72 -8.54 -16.31
CA GLN A 7 -14.53 -9.03 -15.19
C GLN A 7 -14.78 -7.91 -14.18
N LEU A 8 -13.74 -7.16 -13.81
CA LEU A 8 -13.87 -6.05 -12.86
C LEU A 8 -14.83 -4.96 -13.38
N ALA A 9 -14.88 -4.73 -14.69
CA ALA A 9 -15.79 -3.76 -15.31
C ALA A 9 -17.22 -4.30 -15.46
N ASN A 10 -17.41 -5.58 -15.76
CA ASN A 10 -18.69 -6.08 -16.28
C ASN A 10 -19.43 -7.04 -15.35
N GLU A 11 -18.74 -7.78 -14.48
CA GLU A 11 -19.36 -8.78 -13.60
C GLU A 11 -19.80 -8.20 -12.24
N PRO A 12 -20.76 -8.83 -11.53
CA PRO A 12 -21.28 -8.36 -10.23
C PRO A 12 -20.47 -8.89 -9.04
N TRP A 13 -19.15 -8.66 -9.03
CA TRP A 13 -18.22 -9.21 -8.05
C TRP A 13 -18.26 -8.49 -6.69
N GLU A 14 -18.76 -7.25 -6.62
CA GLU A 14 -18.65 -6.38 -5.45
C GLU A 14 -19.28 -7.00 -4.19
N LYS A 15 -20.38 -7.74 -4.34
CA LYS A 15 -21.14 -8.31 -3.22
C LYS A 15 -20.53 -9.57 -2.62
N THR A 16 -19.69 -10.28 -3.36
CA THR A 16 -19.10 -11.56 -2.95
C THR A 16 -17.60 -11.44 -2.64
N THR A 17 -17.05 -10.22 -2.72
CA THR A 17 -15.63 -9.97 -2.55
C THR A 17 -15.31 -9.45 -1.15
N ALA A 18 -14.52 -10.20 -0.39
CA ALA A 18 -14.06 -9.80 0.94
C ALA A 18 -12.93 -8.74 0.89
N LEU A 19 -12.06 -8.83 -0.12
CA LEU A 19 -10.92 -7.95 -0.33
C LEU A 19 -10.55 -7.95 -1.82
N LEU A 20 -10.38 -6.76 -2.41
CA LEU A 20 -9.77 -6.61 -3.72
C LEU A 20 -8.28 -6.29 -3.55
N ALA A 21 -7.42 -7.21 -3.95
CA ALA A 21 -5.97 -7.03 -3.95
C ALA A 21 -5.47 -6.73 -5.36
N VAL A 22 -4.84 -5.57 -5.55
CA VAL A 22 -4.22 -5.16 -6.82
C VAL A 22 -2.70 -5.24 -6.70
N PRO A 23 -2.04 -6.08 -7.51
CA PRO A 23 -0.62 -6.34 -7.37
C PRO A 23 0.25 -5.18 -7.86
N GLY A 24 1.55 -5.29 -7.59
CA GLY A 24 2.57 -4.50 -8.30
C GLY A 24 2.58 -4.81 -9.80
N GLY A 25 3.28 -3.96 -10.56
CA GLY A 25 3.34 -4.08 -12.02
C GLY A 25 3.56 -2.73 -12.69
N ARG A 26 2.99 -2.57 -13.88
CA ARG A 26 3.07 -1.33 -14.65
C ARG A 26 1.74 -0.59 -14.54
N ASP A 27 1.71 0.45 -13.71
CA ASP A 27 0.52 1.24 -13.40
C ASP A 27 -0.17 1.81 -14.67
N ALA A 28 0.58 2.13 -15.72
CA ALA A 28 0.01 2.60 -16.99
C ALA A 28 -1.02 1.62 -17.60
N PHE A 29 -0.84 0.30 -17.43
CA PHE A 29 -1.80 -0.69 -17.91
C PHE A 29 -3.07 -0.73 -17.04
N PHE A 30 -2.94 -0.59 -15.72
CA PHE A 30 -4.11 -0.45 -14.84
C PHE A 30 -4.93 0.78 -15.24
N ASN A 31 -4.26 1.91 -15.45
CA ASN A 31 -4.92 3.13 -15.88
C ASN A 31 -5.57 3.02 -17.27
N ARG A 32 -4.96 2.28 -18.22
CA ARG A 32 -5.54 2.04 -19.54
C ARG A 32 -6.79 1.15 -19.46
N ASP A 33 -6.70 0.04 -18.73
CA ASP A 33 -7.68 -1.05 -18.81
C ASP A 33 -8.83 -0.92 -17.82
N LEU A 34 -8.58 -0.32 -16.64
CA LEU A 34 -9.58 -0.19 -15.59
C LEU A 34 -10.24 1.18 -15.56
N ARG A 35 -9.70 2.20 -16.24
CA ARG A 35 -10.33 3.53 -16.28
C ARG A 35 -11.75 3.44 -16.85
N GLY A 36 -12.67 4.24 -16.29
CA GLY A 36 -14.09 4.19 -16.62
C GLY A 36 -14.85 3.20 -15.75
N ALA A 37 -15.54 2.23 -16.37
CA ALA A 37 -16.46 1.33 -15.67
C ALA A 37 -15.79 0.49 -14.57
N GLY A 38 -14.58 -0.03 -14.81
CA GLY A 38 -13.82 -0.80 -13.82
C GLY A 38 -13.50 0.03 -12.58
N ALA A 39 -12.92 1.21 -12.76
CA ALA A 39 -12.59 2.13 -11.69
C ALA A 39 -13.84 2.58 -10.92
N TYR A 40 -14.94 2.87 -11.62
CA TYR A 40 -16.22 3.23 -11.01
C TYR A 40 -16.75 2.11 -10.09
N LYS A 41 -16.70 0.84 -10.54
CA LYS A 41 -17.09 -0.31 -9.71
C LYS A 41 -16.16 -0.50 -8.51
N ILE A 42 -14.84 -0.38 -8.71
CA ILE A 42 -13.86 -0.45 -7.62
C ILE A 42 -14.12 0.64 -6.58
N GLN A 43 -14.38 1.87 -7.01
CA GLN A 43 -14.75 2.97 -6.12
C GLN A 43 -16.04 2.69 -5.36
N ASN A 44 -17.08 2.19 -6.03
CA ASN A 44 -18.36 1.87 -5.40
C ASN A 44 -18.24 0.71 -4.41
N TYR A 45 -17.45 -0.30 -4.73
CA TYR A 45 -17.15 -1.42 -3.84
C TYR A 45 -16.56 -0.90 -2.53
N VAL A 46 -15.46 -0.13 -2.57
CA VAL A 46 -14.84 0.44 -1.36
C VAL A 46 -15.80 1.41 -0.67
N ARG A 47 -16.42 2.32 -1.42
CA ARG A 47 -17.37 3.31 -0.85
C ARG A 47 -18.51 2.65 -0.07
N SER A 48 -18.93 1.45 -0.48
CA SER A 48 -20.03 0.70 0.14
C SER A 48 -19.62 -0.17 1.32
N GLY A 49 -18.33 -0.21 1.70
CA GLY A 49 -17.81 -1.03 2.80
C GLY A 49 -16.80 -2.09 2.40
N GLY A 50 -16.47 -2.19 1.11
CA GLY A 50 -15.44 -3.09 0.59
C GLY A 50 -14.04 -2.70 1.05
N LYS A 51 -13.12 -3.66 0.95
CA LYS A 51 -11.71 -3.49 1.35
C LYS A 51 -10.82 -3.59 0.12
N TYR A 52 -9.88 -2.66 -0.01
CA TYR A 52 -8.90 -2.63 -1.09
C TYR A 52 -7.49 -2.70 -0.52
N ILE A 53 -6.60 -3.46 -1.16
CA ILE A 53 -5.17 -3.36 -0.92
C ILE A 53 -4.44 -3.25 -2.26
N GLY A 54 -3.59 -2.25 -2.40
CA GLY A 54 -2.80 -2.00 -3.59
C GLY A 54 -1.32 -2.04 -3.28
N PHE A 55 -0.58 -2.92 -3.95
CA PHE A 55 0.87 -3.05 -3.79
C PHE A 55 1.61 -2.33 -4.91
N CYS A 56 2.57 -1.47 -4.58
CA CYS A 56 3.38 -0.73 -5.57
C CYS A 56 2.47 -0.03 -6.60
N ALA A 57 2.53 -0.42 -7.88
CA ALA A 57 1.64 0.10 -8.93
C ALA A 57 0.13 0.02 -8.58
N GLY A 58 -0.32 -1.02 -7.87
CA GLY A 58 -1.69 -1.09 -7.36
C GLY A 58 -1.97 -0.01 -6.32
N GLY A 59 -1.02 0.28 -5.43
CA GLY A 59 -1.10 1.37 -4.47
C GLY A 59 -1.18 2.74 -5.16
N TYR A 60 -0.39 2.93 -6.22
CA TYR A 60 -0.38 4.18 -6.98
C TYR A 60 -1.70 4.40 -7.73
N PHE A 61 -2.26 3.32 -8.29
CA PHE A 61 -3.56 3.36 -8.96
C PHE A 61 -4.69 3.80 -8.01
N GLY A 62 -4.54 3.53 -6.70
CA GLY A 62 -5.43 4.00 -5.63
C GLY A 62 -5.34 5.49 -5.30
N CYS A 63 -4.37 6.22 -5.82
CA CYS A 63 -4.19 7.66 -5.59
C CYS A 63 -5.03 8.51 -6.56
N SER A 64 -5.02 9.83 -6.41
CA SER A 64 -5.61 10.77 -7.38
C SER A 64 -4.69 11.02 -8.57
N GLY A 65 -3.38 10.82 -8.37
CA GLY A 65 -2.37 10.92 -9.41
C GLY A 65 -1.07 10.21 -9.03
N ILE A 66 -0.15 10.18 -9.99
CA ILE A 66 1.19 9.64 -9.81
C ILE A 66 2.22 10.54 -10.49
N VAL A 67 3.39 10.66 -9.86
CA VAL A 67 4.63 11.16 -10.45
C VAL A 67 5.69 10.09 -10.25
N PHE A 68 5.94 9.30 -11.29
CA PHE A 68 6.92 8.22 -11.29
C PHE A 68 8.06 8.52 -12.25
N GLU A 69 9.28 8.61 -11.74
CA GLU A 69 10.52 8.84 -12.51
C GLU A 69 10.37 9.92 -13.60
N PRO A 70 9.97 11.16 -13.25
CA PRO A 70 9.77 12.24 -14.20
C PRO A 70 11.07 12.56 -14.94
N ASN A 71 10.95 12.98 -16.20
CA ASN A 71 12.04 13.27 -17.12
C ASN A 71 12.97 12.07 -17.39
N SER A 72 12.46 10.85 -17.27
CA SER A 72 13.19 9.61 -17.57
C SER A 72 12.50 8.76 -18.64
N PRO A 73 13.18 7.77 -19.25
CA PRO A 73 12.55 6.81 -20.18
C PRO A 73 11.44 5.95 -19.58
N ILE A 74 11.37 5.85 -18.25
CA ILE A 74 10.40 5.04 -17.51
C ILE A 74 9.33 5.89 -16.82
N GLN A 75 9.21 7.15 -17.23
CA GLN A 75 8.27 8.11 -16.67
C GLN A 75 6.82 7.61 -16.73
N VAL A 76 6.11 7.75 -15.61
CA VAL A 76 4.65 7.64 -15.55
C VAL A 76 4.11 8.80 -14.72
N VAL A 77 3.50 9.79 -15.38
CA VAL A 77 2.94 10.98 -14.75
C VAL A 77 1.50 11.16 -15.19
N GLY A 78 0.60 11.46 -14.24
CA GLY A 78 -0.77 11.89 -14.52
C GLY A 78 -1.82 11.33 -13.56
N ASP A 79 -3.08 11.60 -13.86
CA ASP A 79 -4.20 11.33 -12.95
C ASP A 79 -4.57 9.85 -12.88
N ARG A 80 -5.07 9.41 -11.72
CA ARG A 80 -5.57 8.06 -11.49
C ARG A 80 -7.04 8.08 -11.07
N PRO A 81 -7.86 7.14 -11.58
CA PRO A 81 -9.31 7.27 -11.50
C PRO A 81 -9.88 6.87 -10.14
N LEU A 82 -9.12 6.20 -9.25
CA LEU A 82 -9.65 5.72 -7.98
C LEU A 82 -9.73 6.82 -6.92
N GLY A 83 -8.66 7.59 -6.72
CA GLY A 83 -8.66 8.73 -5.80
C GLY A 83 -9.04 8.37 -4.35
N PHE A 84 -8.67 7.17 -3.89
CA PHE A 84 -8.85 6.80 -2.47
C PHE A 84 -7.95 7.65 -1.59
N PHE A 85 -6.68 7.78 -1.98
CA PHE A 85 -5.84 8.85 -1.51
C PHE A 85 -6.08 10.09 -2.40
N PRO A 86 -6.52 11.23 -1.85
CA PRO A 86 -6.75 12.44 -2.63
C PRO A 86 -5.46 13.08 -3.14
N GLY A 87 -4.30 12.72 -2.58
CA GLY A 87 -3.00 13.19 -3.03
C GLY A 87 -2.37 12.32 -4.13
N ILE A 88 -1.16 12.71 -4.51
CA ILE A 88 -0.36 12.08 -5.58
C ILE A 88 0.62 11.11 -4.94
N CYS A 89 0.83 9.93 -5.55
CA CYS A 89 1.98 9.08 -5.21
C CYS A 89 3.24 9.57 -5.94
N LYS A 90 4.36 9.73 -5.23
CA LYS A 90 5.66 10.08 -5.82
C LYS A 90 6.61 8.89 -5.78
N GLY A 91 7.19 8.52 -6.92
CA GLY A 91 8.14 7.42 -7.00
C GLY A 91 9.20 7.61 -8.08
N THR A 92 10.27 6.82 -8.07
CA THR A 92 10.62 5.87 -7.01
C THR A 92 11.15 6.58 -5.76
N ALA A 93 10.87 6.04 -4.58
CA ALA A 93 11.35 6.58 -3.30
C ALA A 93 12.89 6.59 -3.21
N TYR A 94 13.55 5.57 -3.78
CA TYR A 94 15.01 5.48 -3.90
C TYR A 94 15.40 5.37 -5.37
N ALA A 95 16.39 6.15 -5.79
CA ALA A 95 16.91 6.10 -7.16
C ALA A 95 17.54 4.74 -7.51
N GLY A 96 17.62 4.44 -8.82
CA GLY A 96 18.32 3.27 -9.35
C GLY A 96 17.42 2.09 -9.74
N PHE A 97 16.10 2.29 -9.75
CA PHE A 97 15.15 1.27 -10.22
C PHE A 97 15.34 0.93 -11.70
N ARG A 98 15.24 -0.36 -12.02
CA ARG A 98 15.21 -0.87 -13.40
C ARG A 98 14.10 -1.89 -13.56
N TYR A 99 13.29 -1.73 -14.61
CA TYR A 99 12.27 -2.74 -14.95
C TYR A 99 12.91 -4.09 -15.22
N ASP A 100 12.15 -5.15 -14.89
CA ASP A 100 12.50 -6.54 -15.17
C ASP A 100 13.87 -6.95 -14.56
N SER A 101 14.27 -6.28 -13.49
CA SER A 101 15.49 -6.51 -12.74
C SER A 101 15.29 -6.31 -11.22
N GLU A 102 16.22 -6.86 -10.44
CA GLU A 102 16.34 -6.67 -9.00
C GLU A 102 17.32 -5.56 -8.63
N ASP A 103 17.81 -4.81 -9.62
CA ASP A 103 18.70 -3.68 -9.38
C ASP A 103 18.01 -2.56 -8.61
N GLY A 104 18.72 -2.04 -7.60
CA GLY A 104 18.18 -1.03 -6.71
C GLY A 104 17.22 -1.58 -5.66
N SER A 105 16.91 -2.89 -5.68
CA SER A 105 16.11 -3.52 -4.64
C SER A 105 16.79 -3.47 -3.27
N LYS A 106 15.99 -3.40 -2.21
CA LYS A 106 16.44 -3.24 -0.83
C LYS A 106 15.57 -4.06 0.12
N ALA A 107 16.15 -4.47 1.25
CA ALA A 107 15.41 -4.84 2.44
C ALA A 107 15.39 -3.64 3.37
N LEU A 108 14.22 -3.03 3.55
CA LEU A 108 14.04 -1.80 4.32
C LEU A 108 13.38 -2.12 5.66
N LYS A 109 13.93 -1.59 6.75
CA LYS A 109 13.27 -1.62 8.05
C LYS A 109 12.31 -0.44 8.15
N ILE A 110 11.02 -0.68 7.91
CA ILE A 110 10.00 0.37 7.99
C ILE A 110 9.65 0.68 9.43
N THR A 111 9.34 1.94 9.73
CA THR A 111 8.86 2.34 11.06
C THR A 111 7.34 2.28 11.09
N ILE A 112 6.76 1.76 12.17
CA ILE A 112 5.30 1.61 12.34
C ILE A 112 4.74 2.78 13.14
N GLU A 113 3.71 3.42 12.61
CA GLU A 113 2.94 4.45 13.30
C GLU A 113 1.91 3.80 14.21
N SER A 114 2.33 3.37 15.40
CA SER A 114 1.50 2.56 16.30
C SER A 114 0.18 3.23 16.71
N ASP A 115 0.15 4.56 16.76
CA ASP A 115 -1.06 5.30 17.14
C ASP A 115 -2.12 5.29 16.03
N ALA A 116 -1.75 5.07 14.77
CA ALA A 116 -2.68 4.87 13.67
C ALA A 116 -3.54 3.61 13.86
N PHE A 117 -3.05 2.63 14.62
CA PHE A 117 -3.76 1.39 14.95
C PHE A 117 -4.63 1.51 16.22
N LYS A 118 -4.52 2.61 16.98
CA LYS A 118 -5.27 2.80 18.24
C LYS A 118 -6.57 3.60 18.06
N LYS A 119 -6.74 4.27 16.93
CA LYS A 119 -7.86 5.17 16.66
C LYS A 119 -9.00 4.42 15.93
N GLN A 120 -9.87 3.72 16.67
CA GLN A 120 -11.34 3.75 16.47
C GLN A 120 -12.12 2.82 17.45
N LYS A 121 -13.41 3.15 17.63
CA LYS A 121 -14.39 2.71 18.64
C LYS A 121 -14.58 1.18 18.76
N SER A 122 -14.54 0.70 20.02
CA SER A 122 -15.14 -0.49 20.70
C SER A 122 -15.46 -1.81 19.96
N THR A 123 -15.25 -1.96 18.67
CA THR A 123 -15.28 -3.25 17.97
C THR A 123 -14.18 -3.19 16.92
N GLU A 124 -13.22 -4.10 17.08
CA GLU A 124 -12.14 -4.39 16.12
C GLU A 124 -10.79 -3.66 16.34
N TRP A 125 -9.77 -4.50 16.54
CA TRP A 125 -8.32 -4.25 16.47
C TRP A 125 -7.70 -3.33 17.53
N VAL A 126 -7.72 -3.75 18.79
CA VAL A 126 -6.66 -3.32 19.73
C VAL A 126 -5.44 -4.19 19.43
N VAL A 127 -4.40 -3.58 18.87
CA VAL A 127 -3.07 -4.18 18.89
C VAL A 127 -2.52 -3.99 20.32
N GLU A 128 -2.84 -4.92 21.21
CA GLU A 128 -2.38 -4.88 22.62
C GLU A 128 -0.86 -5.07 22.73
N SER A 129 -0.23 -5.72 21.73
CA SER A 129 1.22 -5.92 21.68
C SER A 129 1.89 -4.96 20.70
N LYS A 130 3.01 -4.39 21.13
CA LYS A 130 3.83 -3.46 20.35
C LYS A 130 4.33 -4.15 19.08
N LEU A 131 3.80 -3.79 17.91
CA LEU A 131 4.30 -4.29 16.63
C LEU A 131 5.77 -3.89 16.48
N SER A 132 6.61 -4.88 16.16
CA SER A 132 8.01 -4.66 15.81
C SER A 132 8.11 -4.17 14.37
N SER A 133 9.01 -3.22 14.12
CA SER A 133 9.32 -2.68 12.80
C SER A 133 9.95 -3.76 11.88
N PRO A 134 9.24 -4.24 10.84
CA PRO A 134 9.72 -5.35 10.02
C PRO A 134 10.72 -4.90 8.95
N TYR A 135 11.55 -5.85 8.51
CA TYR A 135 12.21 -5.74 7.21
C TYR A 135 11.23 -6.15 6.10
N VAL A 136 11.08 -5.27 5.10
CA VAL A 136 10.20 -5.50 3.95
C VAL A 136 10.97 -5.31 2.65
N TYR A 137 10.54 -6.00 1.61
CA TYR A 137 11.16 -5.88 0.30
C TYR A 137 10.72 -4.57 -0.37
N TYR A 138 11.68 -3.91 -1.02
CA TYR A 138 11.46 -2.71 -1.81
C TYR A 138 12.09 -2.89 -3.18
N ASN A 139 11.33 -2.60 -4.23
CA ASN A 139 11.84 -2.46 -5.59
C ASN A 139 10.93 -1.51 -6.40
N GLY A 140 11.40 -0.30 -6.67
CA GLY A 140 10.66 0.69 -7.46
C GLY A 140 9.40 1.26 -6.77
N GLY A 141 9.26 1.08 -5.46
CA GLY A 141 8.19 1.65 -4.64
C GLY A 141 8.18 3.19 -4.62
N GLY A 142 7.01 3.82 -4.55
CA GLY A 142 6.81 5.25 -4.30
C GLY A 142 6.41 5.54 -2.84
N TYR A 143 6.21 6.82 -2.51
CA TYR A 143 5.73 7.28 -1.21
C TYR A 143 4.53 8.22 -1.39
N PHE A 144 3.81 8.46 -0.29
CA PHE A 144 2.58 9.26 -0.28
C PHE A 144 2.82 10.61 0.41
N PRO A 145 3.29 11.66 -0.32
CA PRO A 145 3.49 12.99 0.25
C PRO A 145 2.22 13.53 0.90
N ASP A 146 2.41 14.35 1.94
CA ASP A 146 1.33 15.07 2.64
C ASP A 146 0.23 14.20 3.26
N ALA A 147 0.40 12.87 3.34
CA ALA A 147 -0.61 11.98 3.89
C ALA A 147 -1.05 12.36 5.32
N ASP A 148 -0.13 12.90 6.12
CA ASP A 148 -0.39 13.42 7.47
C ASP A 148 -1.40 14.58 7.50
N ALA A 149 -1.45 15.40 6.45
CA ALA A 149 -2.39 16.52 6.34
C ALA A 149 -3.84 16.06 6.16
N TYR A 150 -4.04 14.79 5.78
CA TYR A 150 -5.36 14.18 5.61
C TYR A 150 -5.80 13.33 6.82
N ALA A 151 -5.04 13.37 7.91
CA ALA A 151 -5.38 12.65 9.14
C ALA A 151 -6.64 13.21 9.81
N GLU A 152 -7.36 12.34 10.54
CA GLU A 152 -8.46 12.78 11.37
C GLU A 152 -7.93 13.60 12.56
N SER A 153 -8.30 14.89 12.64
CA SER A 153 -8.09 15.71 13.83
C SER A 153 -8.90 15.14 14.99
N GLY A 154 -8.23 14.77 16.08
CA GLY A 154 -8.77 13.96 17.17
C GLY A 154 -9.90 14.56 18.01
N ASP A 155 -10.44 15.74 17.70
CA ASP A 155 -11.47 16.43 18.50
C ASP A 155 -12.61 16.96 17.63
N SER A 156 -13.44 16.06 17.10
CA SER A 156 -14.77 16.46 16.62
C SER A 156 -15.84 15.54 17.22
N GLU A 157 -16.06 15.67 18.52
CA GLU A 157 -17.44 15.60 19.01
C GLU A 157 -18.21 16.75 18.34
N ALA A 158 -19.40 16.44 17.83
CA ALA A 158 -20.32 17.35 17.12
C ALA A 158 -19.93 17.73 15.67
N CYS A 159 -20.44 16.93 14.73
CA CYS A 159 -21.19 17.40 13.56
C CYS A 159 -22.18 16.28 13.18
N GLU A 160 -23.46 16.43 13.51
CA GLU A 160 -24.55 15.51 13.18
C GLU A 160 -24.90 15.50 11.67
N ASP A 161 -23.92 15.63 10.79
CA ASP A 161 -24.14 15.54 9.36
C ASP A 161 -24.02 14.06 8.94
N LYS A 162 -25.09 13.30 9.20
CA LYS A 162 -25.24 11.86 8.95
C LYS A 162 -24.96 11.42 7.49
N TYR A 163 -24.75 12.37 6.60
CA TYR A 163 -24.58 12.21 5.16
C TYR A 163 -23.20 12.60 4.62
N LYS A 164 -22.31 13.24 5.41
CA LYS A 164 -20.91 13.42 5.00
C LYS A 164 -20.15 12.13 5.26
N SER A 165 -19.92 11.36 4.20
CA SER A 165 -18.86 10.35 4.20
C SER A 165 -17.54 11.06 4.54
N LYS A 166 -17.03 10.85 5.75
CA LYS A 166 -15.75 11.41 6.19
C LYS A 166 -14.65 10.56 5.57
N SER A 167 -14.00 11.08 4.52
CA SER A 167 -12.76 10.51 4.00
C SER A 167 -11.57 11.10 4.76
N TYR A 168 -10.67 10.23 5.22
CA TYR A 168 -9.45 10.61 5.93
C TYR A 168 -8.38 9.55 5.70
N VAL A 169 -7.12 9.88 6.01
CA VAL A 169 -5.95 9.04 5.74
C VAL A 169 -5.15 8.86 7.02
N ASN A 170 -4.81 7.61 7.33
CA ASN A 170 -3.87 7.29 8.40
C ASN A 170 -2.57 6.78 7.80
N VAL A 171 -1.44 7.35 8.21
CA VAL A 171 -0.12 6.78 7.91
C VAL A 171 0.10 5.57 8.81
N LEU A 172 0.35 4.39 8.22
CA LEU A 172 0.58 3.15 8.97
C LEU A 172 2.06 2.87 9.18
N SER A 173 2.88 3.22 8.19
CA SER A 173 4.33 3.10 8.28
C SER A 173 5.06 4.07 7.37
N ARG A 174 6.31 4.33 7.72
CA ARG A 174 7.22 5.22 7.01
C ARG A 174 8.48 4.49 6.56
N TYR A 175 9.03 4.96 5.45
CA TYR A 175 10.35 4.56 4.99
C TYR A 175 11.41 4.95 6.02
N PRO A 176 12.53 4.18 6.12
CA PRO A 176 13.72 4.68 6.78
C PRO A 176 14.34 5.85 5.99
N GLU A 177 15.46 6.37 6.47
CA GLU A 177 16.21 7.43 5.78
C GLU A 177 16.59 7.10 4.31
N GLY A 178 16.97 8.14 3.57
CA GLY A 178 17.49 8.03 2.21
C GLY A 178 16.45 8.11 1.09
N VAL A 179 15.18 8.39 1.40
CA VAL A 179 14.17 8.72 0.39
C VAL A 179 14.49 10.08 -0.23
N THR A 180 14.34 10.20 -1.54
CA THR A 180 14.56 11.45 -2.30
C THR A 180 13.37 11.77 -3.18
N ASP A 181 13.11 13.06 -3.43
CA ASP A 181 12.04 13.47 -4.34
C ASP A 181 12.39 13.05 -5.78
N PRO A 182 11.51 12.32 -6.49
CA PRO A 182 11.77 11.95 -7.88
C PRO A 182 11.83 13.12 -8.85
N GLU A 183 11.25 14.28 -8.52
CA GLU A 183 11.35 15.51 -9.32
C GLU A 183 12.70 16.21 -9.11
N ASP A 184 13.29 16.10 -7.91
CA ASP A 184 14.62 16.60 -7.59
C ASP A 184 15.34 15.63 -6.63
N ARG A 185 16.22 14.81 -7.19
CA ARG A 185 16.97 13.78 -6.45
C ARG A 185 17.96 14.35 -5.42
N THR A 186 18.19 15.67 -5.40
CA THR A 186 19.00 16.32 -4.36
C THR A 186 18.20 16.63 -3.10
N VAL A 187 16.85 16.58 -3.17
CA VAL A 187 15.96 16.84 -2.05
C VAL A 187 15.66 15.53 -1.32
N SER A 188 16.08 15.44 -0.05
CA SER A 188 15.70 14.34 0.84
C SER A 188 14.28 14.50 1.38
N VAL A 189 13.55 13.39 1.50
CA VAL A 189 12.20 13.34 2.06
C VAL A 189 12.23 12.58 3.37
N GLU A 190 12.30 13.29 4.48
CA GLU A 190 12.29 12.69 5.81
C GLU A 190 10.91 12.16 6.18
N GLY A 191 10.86 11.00 6.83
CA GLY A 191 9.60 10.43 7.31
C GLY A 191 8.59 10.13 6.19
N ALA A 192 9.04 9.81 4.98
CA ALA A 192 8.16 9.56 3.83
C ALA A 192 7.16 8.41 4.12
N PRO A 193 5.84 8.64 4.01
CA PRO A 193 4.82 7.60 4.19
C PRO A 193 4.98 6.45 3.19
N ALA A 194 5.19 5.24 3.71
CA ALA A 194 5.39 4.02 2.92
C ALA A 194 4.11 3.21 2.74
N VAL A 195 3.24 3.23 3.76
CA VAL A 195 1.93 2.57 3.73
C VAL A 195 0.90 3.49 4.37
N ILE A 196 -0.22 3.70 3.68
CA ILE A 196 -1.33 4.53 4.17
C ILE A 196 -2.65 3.75 4.11
N ALA A 197 -3.53 4.01 5.07
CA ALA A 197 -4.91 3.57 5.08
C ALA A 197 -5.84 4.74 4.75
N CYS A 198 -6.52 4.65 3.61
CA CYS A 198 -7.45 5.66 3.12
C CYS A 198 -8.88 5.20 3.43
N HIS A 199 -9.56 5.89 4.33
CA HIS A 199 -10.97 5.65 4.61
C HIS A 199 -11.82 6.33 3.53
N TYR A 200 -12.66 5.56 2.86
CA TYR A 200 -13.39 6.00 1.68
C TYR A 200 -14.82 5.45 1.68
N GLY A 201 -15.81 6.32 1.86
CA GLY A 201 -17.17 5.83 2.11
C GLY A 201 -17.27 5.12 3.45
N LYS A 202 -17.76 3.89 3.40
CA LYS A 202 -17.82 2.95 4.54
C LYS A 202 -16.65 1.95 4.55
N GLY A 203 -15.81 1.95 3.52
CA GLY A 203 -14.71 1.01 3.37
C GLY A 203 -13.35 1.65 3.57
N VAL A 204 -12.31 0.87 3.28
CA VAL A 204 -10.91 1.26 3.46
C VAL A 204 -10.06 0.72 2.32
N ALA A 205 -9.12 1.54 1.87
CA ALA A 205 -8.08 1.19 0.91
C ALA A 205 -6.70 1.32 1.56
N ILE A 206 -5.95 0.23 1.61
CA ILE A 206 -4.54 0.22 2.04
C ILE A 206 -3.68 0.36 0.78
N LEU A 207 -2.86 1.41 0.73
CA LEU A 207 -1.97 1.68 -0.40
C LEU A 207 -0.52 1.54 0.08
N THR A 208 0.27 0.75 -0.64
CA THR A 208 1.66 0.46 -0.25
C THR A 208 2.64 0.88 -1.36
N GLY A 209 3.74 1.50 -0.96
CA GLY A 209 4.93 1.68 -1.78
C GLY A 209 5.92 0.52 -1.63
N VAL A 210 5.97 -0.07 -0.44
CA VAL A 210 6.78 -1.27 -0.14
C VAL A 210 6.01 -2.55 -0.45
N HIS A 211 6.72 -3.66 -0.61
CA HIS A 211 6.13 -4.97 -0.82
C HIS A 211 6.17 -5.80 0.46
N ILE A 212 5.07 -5.76 1.19
CA ILE A 212 4.89 -6.57 2.41
C ILE A 212 4.50 -8.02 2.09
N GLU A 213 4.07 -8.28 0.86
CA GLU A 213 3.65 -9.57 0.35
C GLU A 213 4.83 -10.50 0.03
N PHE A 214 6.02 -9.97 -0.28
CA PHE A 214 7.17 -10.81 -0.64
C PHE A 214 7.96 -11.26 0.59
N SER A 215 8.19 -12.56 0.69
CA SER A 215 9.11 -13.17 1.66
C SER A 215 10.47 -13.41 1.00
N SER A 216 11.49 -13.73 1.80
CA SER A 216 12.78 -14.24 1.29
C SER A 216 12.62 -15.41 0.31
N LYS A 217 11.64 -16.29 0.56
CA LYS A 217 11.37 -17.49 -0.27
C LYS A 217 10.93 -17.16 -1.69
N ALA A 218 10.33 -16.00 -1.92
CA ALA A 218 9.93 -15.55 -3.25
C ALA A 218 11.15 -15.28 -4.18
N PHE A 219 12.37 -15.40 -3.65
CA PHE A 219 13.62 -15.10 -4.33
C PHE A 219 14.66 -16.24 -4.17
N ASP A 220 14.19 -17.47 -3.92
CA ASP A 220 15.02 -18.67 -3.77
C ASP A 220 15.69 -19.15 -5.08
N GLY A 221 15.56 -18.38 -6.16
CA GLY A 221 16.08 -18.69 -7.49
C GLY A 221 15.09 -19.45 -8.37
N THR A 222 13.96 -19.91 -7.84
CA THR A 222 12.86 -20.40 -8.67
C THR A 222 12.34 -19.23 -9.53
N HIS A 223 12.11 -19.48 -10.82
CA HIS A 223 11.75 -18.47 -11.81
C HIS A 223 12.82 -17.40 -12.13
N GLY A 224 14.08 -17.62 -11.76
CA GLY A 224 15.20 -16.77 -12.18
C GLY A 224 15.28 -15.41 -11.47
N ARG A 225 14.55 -15.25 -10.36
CA ARG A 225 14.66 -14.06 -9.49
C ARG A 225 15.54 -14.40 -8.30
N THR A 226 16.64 -13.67 -8.15
CA THR A 226 17.56 -13.82 -7.03
C THR A 226 17.97 -12.45 -6.54
N LEU A 227 18.01 -12.28 -5.21
CA LEU A 227 18.46 -11.05 -4.57
C LEU A 227 19.89 -11.21 -4.06
N LYS A 228 20.55 -10.08 -3.78
CA LYS A 228 21.83 -10.08 -3.05
C LYS A 228 21.64 -10.76 -1.69
N SER A 229 22.63 -11.53 -1.24
CA SER A 229 22.57 -12.26 0.04
C SER A 229 22.22 -11.37 1.22
N GLU A 230 22.78 -10.16 1.28
CA GLU A 230 22.50 -9.17 2.33
C GLU A 230 21.01 -8.75 2.40
N VAL A 231 20.30 -8.78 1.27
CA VAL A 231 18.87 -8.46 1.19
C VAL A 231 18.07 -9.66 1.67
N LEU A 232 18.41 -10.87 1.21
CA LEU A 232 17.75 -12.11 1.62
C LEU A 232 17.83 -12.34 3.13
N GLU A 233 19.02 -12.19 3.71
CA GLU A 233 19.27 -12.38 5.14
C GLU A 233 18.41 -11.44 5.99
N LYS A 234 18.27 -10.17 5.57
CA LYS A 234 17.40 -9.20 6.25
C LYS A 234 15.92 -9.55 6.13
N LEU A 235 15.47 -9.98 4.95
CA LEU A 235 14.08 -10.40 4.75
C LEU A 235 13.74 -11.66 5.56
N GLU A 236 14.67 -12.61 5.64
CA GLU A 236 14.51 -13.83 6.45
C GLU A 236 14.42 -13.45 7.94
N ALA A 237 15.36 -12.63 8.43
CA ALA A 237 15.37 -12.18 9.82
C ALA A 237 14.10 -11.40 10.22
N GLY A 238 13.49 -10.67 9.30
CA GLY A 238 12.24 -9.92 9.51
C GLY A 238 10.95 -10.68 9.18
N SER A 239 11.03 -11.98 8.83
CA SER A 239 9.90 -12.73 8.29
C SER A 239 8.69 -12.78 9.24
N TYR A 240 8.95 -13.02 10.53
CA TYR A 240 7.91 -13.05 11.56
C TYR A 240 7.24 -11.67 11.70
N ASP A 241 8.03 -10.62 11.95
CA ASP A 241 7.52 -9.26 12.14
C ASP A 241 6.73 -8.76 10.93
N ARG A 242 7.15 -9.13 9.70
CA ARG A 242 6.45 -8.80 8.46
C ARG A 242 5.06 -9.44 8.40
N VAL A 243 4.97 -10.72 8.77
CA VAL A 243 3.69 -11.44 8.80
C VAL A 243 2.78 -10.90 9.90
N ASP A 244 3.33 -10.57 11.06
CA ASP A 244 2.59 -9.97 12.18
C ASP A 244 2.03 -8.59 11.79
N TYR A 245 2.87 -7.74 11.19
CA TYR A 245 2.48 -6.45 10.60
C TYR A 245 1.36 -6.60 9.56
N ALA A 246 1.50 -7.53 8.62
CA ALA A 246 0.50 -7.76 7.57
C ALA A 246 -0.85 -8.26 8.12
N ARG A 247 -0.84 -8.98 9.25
CA ARG A 247 -2.05 -9.45 9.93
C ARG A 247 -2.74 -8.34 10.74
N GLY A 248 -2.00 -7.32 11.14
CA GLY A 248 -2.48 -6.34 12.12
C GLY A 248 -2.83 -6.97 13.47
N LYS A 249 -2.33 -8.18 13.75
CA LYS A 249 -2.42 -8.84 15.04
C LYS A 249 -1.08 -8.62 15.69
N GLY A 250 -1.07 -8.10 16.91
CA GLY A 250 0.02 -8.44 17.80
C GLY A 250 -0.23 -9.84 18.38
N TYR A 251 0.81 -10.51 18.89
CA TYR A 251 0.75 -11.87 19.43
C TYR A 251 -0.52 -12.15 20.26
N ARG A 252 -1.25 -13.21 19.88
CA ARG A 252 -2.40 -13.77 20.61
C ARG A 252 -2.15 -15.26 20.81
N GLU A 253 -2.21 -15.74 22.06
CA GLU A 253 -2.05 -17.17 22.40
C GLU A 253 -3.22 -18.05 21.89
N ASP A 254 -4.30 -17.45 21.38
CA ASP A 254 -5.54 -18.11 21.03
C ASP A 254 -5.87 -18.05 19.51
N GLY A 255 -5.15 -18.85 18.73
CA GLY A 255 -5.68 -19.75 17.67
C GLY A 255 -6.61 -19.28 16.53
N GLY A 256 -7.00 -18.01 16.41
CA GLY A 256 -7.92 -17.56 15.37
C GLY A 256 -7.21 -17.09 14.10
N ASN A 257 -7.10 -17.92 13.06
CA ASN A 257 -6.43 -17.55 11.80
C ASN A 257 -7.29 -16.66 10.90
N ALA A 258 -6.74 -15.51 10.49
CA ALA A 258 -7.15 -14.79 9.28
C ALA A 258 -5.92 -14.77 8.36
N TYR A 259 -6.06 -15.38 7.18
CA TYR A 259 -4.95 -15.56 6.24
C TYR A 259 -4.86 -14.36 5.30
N VAL A 260 -3.73 -13.64 5.33
CA VAL A 260 -3.26 -12.91 4.15
C VAL A 260 -2.67 -13.98 3.24
N TYR A 261 -3.28 -14.18 2.08
CA TYR A 261 -2.70 -15.04 1.04
C TYR A 261 -1.47 -14.31 0.47
N CYS A 262 -0.30 -14.59 1.04
CA CYS A 262 0.98 -14.46 0.34
C CYS A 262 1.06 -15.64 -0.62
N PRO A 263 0.99 -15.45 -1.94
CA PRO A 263 1.42 -16.51 -2.84
C PRO A 263 2.91 -16.76 -2.58
N ASP A 264 3.23 -18.02 -2.28
CA ASP A 264 4.59 -18.55 -2.34
C ASP A 264 5.15 -18.44 -3.76
#